data_AF-A0A833QVI6-F1
#
_entry.id   AF-A0A833QVI6-F1
#
_cell.length_a   1.000
_cell.length_b   1.000
_cell.length_c   1.000
_cell.angle_alpha   90.00
_cell.angle_beta   90.00
_cell.angle_gamma   90.00
#
_symmetry.space_group_name_H-M   'P 1'
#
loop_
_entity.id
_entity.type
_entity.pdbx_description
1 polymer ?
#
loop_
_entity_poly.entity_id
_entity_poly.type
_entity_poly.pdbx_seq_one_letter_code
_entity_poly.pdbx_strand_id
1 'polypeptide(L)'
;MDNFRTIIPSYIKTKLKSTRKKQGSYEHHKEIKAAQGIKISAQGLEHAVAGTAFYVVKTCDDLEALKEATMRDMNDIKSGINKTGGGVFVQAPEAL
;
A
#
# COMPACT_ATOMS: atom_id res chain seq x y z
N MET A 1 -18.24 1.62 1.77
CA MET A 1 -16.78 1.87 1.71
C MET A 1 -16.32 1.27 0.41
N ASP A 2 -15.76 2.11 -0.45
CA ASP A 2 -15.48 1.75 -1.84
C ASP A 2 -14.34 0.72 -1.92
N ASN A 3 -14.50 -0.22 -2.86
CA ASN A 3 -13.57 -1.32 -3.05
C ASN A 3 -12.20 -0.78 -3.51
N PHE A 4 -11.16 -0.91 -2.70
CA PHE A 4 -9.77 -0.62 -3.10
C PHE A 4 -9.24 -1.70 -4.04
N ARG A 5 -9.70 -1.66 -5.29
CA ARG A 5 -9.15 -2.47 -6.37
C ARG A 5 -8.40 -1.55 -7.31
N THR A 6 -7.13 -1.85 -7.52
CA THR A 6 -6.31 -1.14 -8.49
C THR A 6 -5.55 -2.12 -9.38
N ILE A 7 -5.29 -1.69 -10.62
CA ILE A 7 -4.41 -2.40 -11.54
C ILE A 7 -3.04 -1.73 -11.42
N ILE A 8 -2.01 -2.49 -11.06
CA ILE A 8 -0.65 -1.96 -10.94
C ILE A 8 0.01 -1.98 -12.32
N PRO A 9 0.34 -0.82 -12.90
CA PRO A 9 0.93 -0.76 -14.24
C PRO A 9 2.44 -1.06 -14.22
N SER A 10 3.16 -0.69 -13.15
CA SER A 10 4.60 -0.94 -13.03
C SER A 10 5.05 -0.90 -11.58
N TYR A 11 6.15 -1.59 -11.29
CA TYR A 11 6.78 -1.62 -9.98
C TYR A 11 8.06 -0.78 -9.99
N ILE A 12 8.27 0.02 -8.95
CA ILE A 12 9.45 0.88 -8.84
C ILE A 12 10.38 0.29 -7.79
N LYS A 13 11.62 0.01 -8.18
CA LYS A 13 12.68 -0.42 -7.26
C LYS A 13 13.72 0.67 -7.12
N THR A 14 14.12 0.94 -5.89
CA THR A 14 15.24 1.85 -5.60
C THR A 14 16.56 1.12 -5.81
N LYS A 15 17.44 1.67 -6.63
CA LYS A 15 18.81 1.14 -6.78
C LYS A 15 19.64 1.52 -5.55
N LEU A 16 20.12 0.55 -4.78
CA LEU A 16 21.10 0.81 -3.72
C LEU A 16 22.39 1.34 -4.36
N LYS A 17 22.76 2.60 -4.04
CA LYS A 17 24.05 3.20 -4.40
C LYS A 17 24.79 3.58 -3.12
N SER A 18 26.09 3.29 -3.05
CA SER A 18 26.96 3.40 -1.87
C SER A 18 27.29 4.83 -1.39
N THR A 19 26.62 5.87 -1.88
CA THR A 19 26.90 7.27 -1.56
C THR A 19 25.70 7.93 -0.88
N ARG A 20 25.91 8.52 0.32
CA ARG A 20 24.88 9.10 1.22
C ARG A 20 24.02 10.23 0.64
N LYS A 21 24.33 10.76 -0.55
CA LYS A 21 23.54 11.77 -1.25
C LYS A 21 23.30 11.32 -2.69
N LYS A 22 22.13 10.79 -3.01
CA LYS A 22 21.63 10.71 -4.39
C LYS A 22 20.11 10.81 -4.39
N GLN A 23 19.61 11.78 -5.17
CA GLN A 23 18.28 11.73 -5.79
C GLN A 23 18.03 10.28 -6.23
N GLY A 24 17.06 9.62 -5.61
CA GLY A 24 16.82 8.18 -5.79
C GLY A 24 16.43 7.89 -7.23
N SER A 25 17.34 7.29 -8.01
CA SER A 25 17.00 6.80 -9.34
C SER A 25 16.07 5.61 -9.19
N TYR A 26 14.82 5.79 -9.63
CA TYR A 26 13.78 4.78 -9.67
C TYR A 26 13.91 3.97 -10.96
N GLU A 27 14.00 2.65 -10.84
CA GLU A 27 13.99 1.74 -11.99
C GLU A 27 12.63 1.05 -12.07
N HIS A 28 11.93 1.24 -13.18
CA HIS A 28 10.65 0.59 -13.44
C HIS A 28 10.87 -0.87 -13.85
N HIS A 29 10.12 -1.75 -13.21
CA HIS A 29 10.16 -3.19 -13.43
C HIS A 29 8.76 -3.67 -13.82
N LYS A 30 8.71 -4.58 -14.80
CA LYS A 30 7.47 -5.28 -15.18
C LYS A 30 7.12 -6.39 -14.19
N GLU A 31 8.13 -6.99 -13.57
CA GLU A 31 8.00 -8.08 -12.61
C GLU A 31 9.08 -7.95 -11.53
N ILE A 32 8.73 -8.33 -10.28
CA ILE A 32 9.64 -8.33 -9.13
C ILE A 32 9.52 -9.70 -8.44
N LYS A 33 10.66 -10.29 -8.08
CA LYS A 33 10.72 -11.53 -7.28
C LYS A 33 10.79 -11.22 -5.78
N ALA A 34 10.10 -11.97 -4.93
CA ALA A 34 10.21 -11.82 -3.48
C ALA A 34 11.58 -12.30 -2.95
N ALA A 35 12.06 -11.84 -1.78
CA ALA A 35 11.52 -10.79 -0.92
C ALA A 35 12.25 -9.45 -1.14
N GLN A 36 11.53 -8.43 -1.64
CA GLN A 36 12.09 -7.13 -1.97
C GLN A 36 11.14 -6.01 -1.52
N GLY A 37 11.70 -4.90 -1.02
CA GLY A 37 10.94 -3.66 -0.83
C GLY A 37 10.77 -2.93 -2.15
N ILE A 38 9.52 -2.62 -2.50
CA ILE A 38 9.15 -1.94 -3.75
C ILE A 38 8.24 -0.75 -3.47
N LYS A 39 8.27 0.23 -4.37
CA LYS A 39 7.27 1.29 -4.43
C LYS A 39 6.27 0.96 -5.54
N ILE A 40 4.98 1.08 -5.22
CA ILE A 40 3.88 0.85 -6.17
C ILE A 40 3.24 2.21 -6.45
N SER A 41 3.12 2.57 -7.72
CA SER A 41 2.36 3.74 -8.17
C SER A 41 1.16 3.25 -8.97
N ALA A 42 -0.04 3.49 -8.43
CA ALA A 42 -1.31 3.10 -9.03
C ALA A 42 -2.42 4.06 -8.57
N GLN A 43 -3.51 4.13 -9.33
CA GLN A 43 -4.68 4.96 -9.00
C GLN A 43 -5.51 4.29 -7.88
N GLY A 44 -6.23 5.06 -7.08
CA GLY A 44 -7.10 4.48 -6.04
C GLY A 44 -6.37 4.05 -4.79
N LEU A 45 -5.16 4.59 -4.52
CA LEU A 45 -4.39 4.31 -3.30
C LEU A 45 -4.40 5.48 -2.29
N GLU A 46 -5.21 6.52 -2.54
CA GLU A 46 -5.26 7.76 -1.73
C GLU A 46 -5.74 7.52 -0.29
N HIS A 47 -6.51 6.46 -0.09
CA HIS A 47 -7.03 6.04 1.21
C HIS A 47 -6.46 4.68 1.63
N ALA A 48 -5.36 4.23 1.02
CA ALA A 48 -4.65 3.05 1.46
C ALA A 48 -4.13 3.26 2.88
N VAL A 49 -4.28 2.24 3.72
CA VAL A 49 -3.86 2.30 5.12
C VAL A 49 -2.55 1.53 5.25
N ALA A 50 -1.51 2.18 5.78
CA ALA A 50 -0.24 1.51 6.04
C ALA A 50 -0.45 0.30 6.97
N GLY A 51 0.21 -0.81 6.66
CA GLY A 51 0.13 -2.04 7.44
C GLY A 51 -1.00 -3.00 7.04
N THR A 52 -1.91 -2.62 6.13
CA THR A 52 -2.89 -3.57 5.58
C THR A 52 -2.24 -4.56 4.63
N ALA A 53 -2.75 -5.79 4.60
CA ALA A 53 -2.32 -6.79 3.63
C ALA A 53 -2.65 -6.36 2.18
N PHE A 54 -1.78 -6.74 1.25
CA PHE A 54 -1.92 -6.48 -0.18
C PHE A 54 -1.93 -7.81 -0.93
N TYR A 55 -2.99 -8.06 -1.70
CA TYR A 55 -3.19 -9.32 -2.42
C TYR A 55 -3.22 -9.10 -3.93
N VAL A 56 -2.57 -10.00 -4.66
CA VAL A 56 -2.68 -10.08 -6.12
C VAL A 56 -3.74 -11.12 -6.45
N VAL A 57 -4.83 -10.67 -7.07
CA VAL A 57 -5.92 -11.54 -7.51
C VAL A 57 -5.57 -12.22 -8.82
N LYS A 58 -5.70 -13.55 -8.88
CA LYS A 58 -5.67 -14.35 -10.10
C LYS A 58 -7.08 -14.76 -10.51
N THR A 59 -7.23 -15.23 -11.75
CA THR A 59 -8.53 -15.60 -12.35
C THR A 59 -9.27 -16.73 -11.64
N CYS A 60 -8.57 -17.56 -10.86
CA CYS A 60 -9.14 -18.68 -10.12
C CYS A 60 -9.37 -18.37 -8.63
N ASP A 61 -8.98 -17.17 -8.18
CA ASP A 61 -9.08 -16.82 -6.76
C ASP A 61 -10.52 -16.38 -6.41
N ASP A 62 -10.96 -16.74 -5.22
CA ASP A 62 -12.22 -16.25 -4.67
C ASP A 62 -12.06 -14.79 -4.22
N LEU A 63 -12.58 -13.91 -5.06
CA LEU A 63 -12.56 -12.46 -4.87
C LEU A 63 -13.23 -12.04 -3.57
N GLU A 64 -14.33 -12.68 -3.17
CA GLU A 64 -15.08 -12.28 -1.98
C GLU A 64 -14.33 -12.71 -0.72
N ALA A 65 -13.73 -13.90 -0.72
CA ALA A 65 -12.89 -14.36 0.39
C ALA A 65 -11.66 -13.48 0.61
N LEU A 66 -10.95 -13.09 -0.46
CA LEU A 66 -9.78 -12.19 -0.38
C LEU A 66 -10.18 -10.79 0.12
N LYS A 67 -11.35 -10.31 -0.29
CA LYS A 67 -11.89 -9.04 0.15
C LYS A 67 -12.25 -9.07 1.64
N GLU A 68 -12.91 -10.13 2.11
CA GLU A 68 -13.25 -10.31 3.51
C GLU A 68 -11.99 -10.34 4.39
N ALA A 69 -10.97 -11.10 3.98
CA ALA A 69 -9.68 -11.14 4.67
C ALA A 69 -9.03 -9.75 4.76
N THR A 70 -8.97 -9.02 3.64
CA THR A 70 -8.37 -7.67 3.60
C THR A 70 -9.15 -6.67 4.47
N MET A 71 -10.48 -6.73 4.45
CA MET A 71 -11.32 -5.83 5.26
C MET A 71 -11.19 -6.13 6.75
N ARG A 72 -11.03 -7.40 7.14
CA ARG A 72 -10.78 -7.79 8.52
C ARG A 72 -9.50 -7.16 9.05
N ASP A 73 -8.39 -7.31 8.33
CA ASP A 73 -7.09 -6.72 8.70
C ASP A 73 -7.18 -5.19 8.80
N MET A 74 -7.88 -4.55 7.85
CA MET A 74 -8.10 -3.11 7.89
C MET A 74 -8.92 -2.68 9.11
N ASN A 75 -9.92 -3.46 9.50
CA ASN A 75 -10.76 -3.15 10.65
C ASN A 75 -9.99 -3.29 11.96
N ASP A 76 -9.12 -4.30 12.06
CA ASP A 76 -8.24 -4.49 13.21
C ASP A 76 -7.30 -3.29 13.38
N ILE A 77 -6.67 -2.81 12.31
CA ILE A 77 -5.82 -1.60 12.33
C ILE A 77 -6.63 -0.36 12.72
N LYS A 78 -7.86 -0.21 12.19
CA LYS A 78 -8.74 0.92 12.51
C LYS A 78 -9.23 0.90 13.95
N SER A 79 -9.42 -0.28 14.55
CA SER A 79 -9.93 -0.41 15.92
C SER A 79 -8.99 0.21 16.97
N GLY A 80 -7.70 0.29 16.69
CA GLY A 80 -6.72 1.01 17.52
C GLY A 80 -6.83 2.55 17.44
N ILE A 81 -7.62 3.09 16.51
CA ILE A 81 -7.78 4.54 16.30
C ILE A 81 -9.14 4.98 16.88
N ASN A 82 -9.13 5.50 18.10
CA ASN A 82 -10.34 6.07 18.70
C ASN A 82 -10.68 7.43 18.05
N LYS A 83 -11.82 7.52 17.36
CA LYS A 83 -12.30 8.73 16.68
C LYS A 83 -13.40 9.49 17.44
N THR A 84 -13.86 8.96 18.57
CA THR A 84 -15.02 9.47 19.31
C THR A 84 -14.62 9.74 20.76
N GLY A 85 -14.06 10.92 20.96
CA GLY A 85 -13.68 11.52 22.24
C GLY A 85 -13.01 12.88 21.94
N GLY A 86 -13.13 13.87 22.83
CA GLY A 86 -12.44 15.14 22.67
C GLY A 86 -10.93 14.91 22.47
N GLY A 87 -10.38 15.36 21.35
CA GLY A 87 -9.01 15.04 20.95
C GLY A 87 -8.48 15.98 19.86
N VAL A 88 -7.20 15.81 19.53
CA VAL A 88 -6.48 16.63 18.53
C VAL A 88 -6.51 15.96 17.15
N PHE A 89 -6.84 16.74 16.11
CA PHE A 89 -6.71 16.31 14.73
C PHE A 89 -5.26 16.47 14.29
N VAL A 90 -4.62 15.36 13.91
CA VAL A 90 -3.28 15.36 13.32
C VAL A 90 -3.42 15.02 11.85
N GLN A 91 -3.17 16.00 10.98
CA GLN A 91 -3.01 15.77 9.55
C GLN A 91 -1.52 15.90 9.23
N ALA A 92 -0.89 14.77 8.90
CA ALA A 92 0.47 14.78 8.36
C ALA A 92 0.36 14.89 6.83
N PRO A 93 0.90 15.94 6.19
CA PRO A 93 1.09 15.92 4.75
C PRO A 93 2.08 14.81 4.41
N GLU A 94 1.77 14.03 3.37
CA GLU A 94 2.68 13.02 2.85
C GLU A 94 3.92 13.76 2.30
N ALA A 95 5.10 13.47 2.85
CA ALA A 95 6.34 14.08 2.40
C ALA A 95 6.68 13.55 1.00
N LEU A 96 6.64 14.45 0.00
CA LEU A 96 7.06 14.21 -1.39
C LEU A 96 8.49 13.64 -1.48
#